data_AF-A0A1C6TSL8-F1
#
_entry.id   AF-A0A1C6TSL8-F1
#
_cell.length_a   1.000
_cell.length_b   1.000
_cell.length_c   1.000
_cell.angle_alpha   90.00
_cell.angle_beta   90.00
_cell.angle_gamma   90.00
#
_symmetry.space_group_name_H-M   'P 1'
#
loop_
_entity.id
_entity.type
_entity.pdbx_description
1 polymer ?
#
loop_
_entity_poly.entity_id
_entity_poly.type
_entity_poly.pdbx_seq_one_letter_code
_entity_poly.pdbx_strand_id
1 'polypeptide(L)'
;MGSQTVALLRRMVAYEVGMWVSLGRWLLRRPPALEPGAAAFSYVGVVKPILGVFIALSTIEIPILDLILRHTVPWRPLRHTALALGIWGVLWMIGLFASLRIHPHVAGPAGLRVRNGFSVDLLVPWSAVARVEHRYRSLPSSRAVQVEQADTGTILNIGAGSQTSVDVVLREPLSVRLPKGPSGPVHEVRLYADEPAALVARAREHLAVRLPGSEG
;
A
#
# COMPACT_ATOMS: atom_id res chain seq x y z
N MET A 1 16.78 -13.32 22.59
CA MET A 1 15.32 -13.36 22.32
C MET A 1 14.57 -12.05 22.60
N GLY A 2 15.12 -11.06 23.34
CA GLY A 2 14.40 -9.81 23.67
C GLY A 2 14.41 -8.67 22.62
N SER A 3 15.33 -8.67 21.66
CA SER A 3 15.44 -7.59 20.66
C SER A 3 14.35 -7.65 19.58
N GLN A 4 13.92 -8.85 19.19
CA GLN A 4 12.86 -9.03 18.19
C GLN A 4 11.48 -8.69 18.75
N THR A 5 11.19 -9.03 20.00
CA THR A 5 9.91 -8.70 20.66
C THR A 5 9.75 -7.20 20.87
N VAL A 6 10.81 -6.47 21.27
CA VAL A 6 10.76 -5.00 21.39
C VAL A 6 10.61 -4.33 20.01
N ALA A 7 11.27 -4.84 18.97
CA ALA A 7 11.11 -4.33 17.61
C ALA A 7 9.69 -4.58 17.09
N LEU A 8 9.11 -5.74 17.35
CA LEU A 8 7.73 -6.08 16.98
C LEU A 8 6.70 -5.21 17.72
N LEU A 9 6.88 -5.03 19.03
CA LEU A 9 6.01 -4.16 19.84
C LEU A 9 6.09 -2.70 19.41
N ARG A 10 7.29 -2.16 19.17
CA ARG A 10 7.45 -0.81 18.60
C ARG A 10 6.79 -0.69 17.24
N ARG A 11 6.87 -1.74 16.42
CA ARG A 11 6.20 -1.77 15.11
C ARG A 11 4.70 -1.77 15.27
N MET A 12 4.14 -2.57 16.19
CA MET A 12 2.72 -2.60 16.50
C MET A 12 2.21 -1.23 16.98
N VAL A 13 2.92 -0.61 17.94
CA VAL A 13 2.57 0.72 18.44
C VAL A 13 2.70 1.80 17.37
N ALA A 14 3.77 1.76 16.54
CA ALA A 14 3.91 2.68 15.42
C ALA A 14 2.84 2.48 14.35
N TYR A 15 2.41 1.23 14.13
CA TYR A 15 1.27 0.90 13.28
C TYR A 15 -0.01 1.50 13.82
N GLU A 16 -0.25 1.35 15.12
CA GLU A 16 -1.45 1.83 15.78
C GLU A 16 -1.52 3.36 15.81
N VAL A 17 -0.43 4.04 16.18
CA VAL A 17 -0.34 5.49 16.15
C VAL A 17 -0.42 6.03 14.73
N GLY A 18 0.28 5.43 13.77
CA GLY A 18 0.20 5.79 12.36
C GLY A 18 -1.21 5.64 11.81
N MET A 19 -1.92 4.59 12.25
CA MET A 19 -3.30 4.31 11.90
C MET A 19 -4.27 5.36 12.46
N TRP A 20 -4.16 5.73 13.73
CA TRP A 20 -4.98 6.81 14.34
C TRP A 20 -4.70 8.17 13.72
N VAL A 21 -3.43 8.50 13.43
CA VAL A 21 -3.06 9.73 12.73
C VAL A 21 -3.61 9.76 11.30
N SER A 22 -3.59 8.61 10.62
CA SER A 22 -4.13 8.48 9.25
C SER A 22 -5.65 8.58 9.23
N LEU A 23 -6.32 7.98 10.21
CA LEU A 23 -7.75 8.13 10.42
C LEU A 23 -8.12 9.59 10.65
N GLY A 24 -7.37 10.30 11.51
CA GLY A 24 -7.54 11.73 11.73
C GLY A 24 -7.32 12.56 10.46
N ARG A 25 -6.23 12.31 9.72
CA ARG A 25 -5.95 13.02 8.45
C ARG A 25 -7.00 12.75 7.36
N TRP A 26 -7.50 11.51 7.28
CA TRP A 26 -8.56 11.13 6.36
C TRP A 26 -9.89 11.78 6.73
N LEU A 27 -10.24 11.78 8.01
CA LEU A 27 -11.43 12.46 8.52
C LEU A 27 -11.35 13.97 8.29
N LEU A 28 -10.16 14.56 8.44
CA LEU A 28 -9.86 15.96 8.13
C LEU A 28 -9.75 16.27 6.63
N ARG A 29 -10.01 15.28 5.75
CA ARG A 29 -10.01 15.38 4.28
C ARG A 29 -8.82 16.15 3.69
N ARG A 30 -7.63 16.04 4.28
CA ARG A 30 -6.44 16.71 3.72
C ARG A 30 -5.84 15.84 2.62
N PRO A 31 -6.04 16.16 1.33
CA PRO A 31 -5.36 15.42 0.27
C PRO A 31 -3.84 15.52 0.47
N PRO A 32 -3.06 14.49 0.09
CA PRO A 32 -1.60 14.62 0.07
C PRO A 32 -1.22 15.86 -0.73
N ALA A 33 -0.40 16.74 -0.16
CA ALA A 33 0.14 17.87 -0.92
C ALA A 33 1.01 17.29 -2.03
N LEU A 34 0.53 17.42 -3.27
CA LEU A 34 1.28 17.02 -4.45
C LEU A 34 2.12 18.21 -4.91
N GLU A 35 3.36 17.94 -5.28
CA GLU A 35 4.19 18.94 -5.94
C GLU A 35 3.56 19.34 -7.29
N PRO A 36 3.76 20.58 -7.77
CA PRO A 36 3.29 20.99 -9.09
C PRO A 36 3.74 20.02 -10.19
N GLY A 37 2.79 19.54 -10.99
CA GLY A 37 3.05 18.55 -12.04
C GLY A 37 3.12 17.09 -11.57
N ALA A 38 2.91 16.80 -10.28
CA ALA A 38 2.79 15.42 -9.80
C ALA A 38 1.35 14.90 -9.93
N ALA A 39 1.21 13.65 -10.35
CA ALA A 39 -0.07 12.94 -10.42
C ALA A 39 -0.08 11.76 -9.45
N ALA A 40 -1.18 11.60 -8.70
CA ALA A 40 -1.36 10.52 -7.75
C ALA A 40 -2.20 9.38 -8.35
N PHE A 41 -1.75 8.15 -8.15
CA PHE A 41 -2.43 6.93 -8.59
C PHE A 41 -2.71 6.03 -7.39
N SER A 42 -3.98 5.68 -7.23
CA SER A 42 -4.44 4.78 -6.19
C SER A 42 -4.09 3.32 -6.54
N TYR A 43 -3.95 2.49 -5.51
CA TYR A 43 -3.74 1.04 -5.63
C TYR A 43 -4.70 0.25 -4.72
N VAL A 44 -5.71 0.92 -4.14
CA VAL A 44 -6.61 0.33 -3.15
C VAL A 44 -7.86 -0.29 -3.76
N GLY A 45 -8.04 -0.25 -5.08
CA GLY A 45 -9.27 -0.67 -5.77
C GLY A 45 -9.72 -2.09 -5.45
N VAL A 46 -8.77 -3.04 -5.34
CA VAL A 46 -9.07 -4.44 -4.98
C VAL A 46 -9.40 -4.61 -3.51
N VAL A 47 -8.68 -3.87 -2.64
CA VAL A 47 -8.77 -4.00 -1.18
C VAL A 47 -9.98 -3.25 -0.63
N LYS A 48 -10.37 -2.16 -1.28
CA LYS A 48 -11.48 -1.27 -0.90
C LYS A 48 -12.82 -2.01 -0.71
N PRO A 49 -13.34 -2.79 -1.68
CA PRO A 49 -14.62 -3.47 -1.50
C PRO A 49 -14.55 -4.53 -0.39
N ILE A 50 -13.43 -5.25 -0.29
CA ILE A 50 -13.21 -6.28 0.74
C ILE A 50 -13.28 -5.64 2.13
N LEU A 51 -12.46 -4.62 2.39
CA LEU A 51 -12.48 -3.91 3.67
C LEU A 51 -13.85 -3.24 3.92
N GLY A 52 -14.50 -2.72 2.89
CA GLY A 52 -15.85 -2.16 3.01
C GLY A 52 -16.86 -3.16 3.52
N VAL A 53 -16.87 -4.39 2.99
CA VAL A 53 -17.76 -5.47 3.45
C VAL A 53 -17.44 -5.88 4.88
N PHE A 54 -16.16 -6.08 5.22
CA PHE A 54 -15.77 -6.43 6.59
C PHE A 54 -16.17 -5.35 7.61
N ILE A 55 -15.94 -4.08 7.29
CA ILE A 55 -16.35 -2.95 8.15
C ILE A 55 -17.87 -2.94 8.33
N ALA A 56 -18.64 -3.07 7.24
CA ALA A 56 -20.10 -3.07 7.31
C ALA A 56 -20.64 -4.26 8.11
N LEU A 57 -20.13 -5.47 7.84
CA LEU A 57 -20.53 -6.69 8.53
C LEU A 57 -20.19 -6.61 10.03
N SER A 58 -18.96 -6.23 10.39
CA SER A 58 -18.58 -6.08 11.79
C SER A 58 -19.40 -4.99 12.51
N THR A 59 -19.75 -3.90 11.82
CA THR A 59 -20.62 -2.86 12.42
C THR A 59 -22.02 -3.38 12.72
N ILE A 60 -22.56 -4.28 11.88
CA ILE A 60 -23.85 -4.94 12.10
C ILE A 60 -23.75 -6.05 13.15
N GLU A 61 -22.64 -6.79 13.17
CA GLU A 61 -22.41 -7.91 14.06
C GLU A 61 -22.27 -7.48 15.52
N ILE A 62 -21.63 -6.34 15.80
CA ILE A 62 -21.43 -5.81 17.16
C ILE A 62 -22.75 -5.67 17.95
N PRO A 63 -23.81 -4.99 17.47
CA PRO A 63 -25.07 -4.90 18.20
C PRO A 63 -25.79 -6.24 18.31
N ILE A 64 -25.68 -7.13 17.30
CA ILE A 64 -26.26 -8.48 17.35
C ILE A 64 -25.60 -9.29 18.47
N LEU A 65 -24.27 -9.30 18.52
CA LEU A 65 -23.50 -9.98 19.58
C LEU A 65 -23.81 -9.39 20.95
N ASP A 66 -23.94 -8.07 21.07
CA ASP A 66 -24.34 -7.43 22.34
C ASP A 66 -25.73 -7.89 22.78
N LEU A 67 -26.71 -7.98 21.88
CA LEU A 67 -28.05 -8.50 22.19
C LEU A 67 -28.01 -9.97 22.63
N ILE A 68 -27.28 -10.83 21.91
CA ILE A 68 -27.13 -12.25 22.26
C ILE A 68 -26.47 -12.39 23.63
N LEU A 69 -25.36 -11.70 23.87
CA LEU A 69 -24.62 -11.77 25.13
C LEU A 69 -25.45 -11.24 26.30
N ARG A 70 -26.28 -10.20 26.09
CA ARG A 70 -27.22 -9.71 27.11
C ARG A 70 -28.22 -10.76 27.56
N HIS A 71 -28.68 -11.64 26.66
CA HIS A 71 -29.70 -12.65 26.97
C HIS A 71 -29.11 -13.99 27.43
N THR A 72 -27.94 -14.37 26.95
CA THR A 72 -27.37 -15.70 27.19
C THR A 72 -26.33 -15.72 28.33
N VAL A 73 -25.62 -14.62 28.57
CA VAL A 73 -24.46 -14.61 29.48
C VAL A 73 -24.63 -13.56 30.60
N PRO A 74 -24.70 -13.98 31.88
CA PRO A 74 -24.86 -13.04 33.00
C PRO A 74 -23.59 -12.22 33.32
N TRP A 75 -22.47 -12.55 32.68
CA TRP A 75 -21.15 -11.97 32.96
C TRP A 75 -20.95 -10.63 32.26
N ARG A 76 -21.31 -9.54 32.96
CA ARG A 76 -21.17 -8.16 32.47
C ARG A 76 -19.78 -7.80 31.94
N PRO A 77 -18.65 -8.19 32.58
CA PRO A 77 -17.33 -7.83 32.07
C PRO A 77 -17.05 -8.42 30.69
N LEU A 78 -17.44 -9.67 30.45
CA LEU A 78 -17.23 -10.33 29.16
C LEU A 78 -17.95 -9.60 28.02
N ARG A 79 -19.18 -9.16 28.26
CA ARG A 79 -19.95 -8.36 27.30
C ARG A 79 -19.24 -7.05 26.96
N HIS A 80 -18.79 -6.30 27.97
CA HIS A 80 -18.09 -5.03 27.75
C HIS A 80 -16.77 -5.22 27.00
N THR A 81 -16.02 -6.28 27.31
CA THR A 81 -14.79 -6.63 26.60
C THR A 81 -15.07 -6.99 25.13
N ALA A 82 -16.08 -7.81 24.85
CA ALA A 82 -16.45 -8.17 23.49
C ALA A 82 -16.87 -6.95 22.66
N LEU A 83 -17.68 -6.06 23.24
CA LEU A 83 -18.09 -4.80 22.61
C LEU A 83 -16.88 -3.91 22.32
N ALA A 84 -15.98 -3.75 23.30
CA ALA A 84 -14.77 -2.95 23.15
C ALA A 84 -13.86 -3.51 22.04
N LEU A 85 -13.65 -4.82 22.00
CA LEU A 85 -12.85 -5.47 20.95
C LEU A 85 -13.48 -5.35 19.56
N GLY A 86 -14.80 -5.46 19.45
CA GLY A 86 -15.51 -5.27 18.19
C GLY A 86 -15.36 -3.84 17.65
N ILE A 87 -15.64 -2.84 18.50
CA ILE A 87 -15.46 -1.42 18.14
C ILE A 87 -14.00 -1.14 17.77
N TRP A 88 -13.06 -1.65 18.56
CA TRP A 88 -11.63 -1.54 18.30
C TRP A 88 -11.25 -2.11 16.93
N GLY A 89 -11.72 -3.31 16.60
CA GLY A 89 -11.47 -3.96 15.32
C GLY A 89 -12.00 -3.15 14.14
N VAL A 90 -13.19 -2.57 14.26
CA VAL A 90 -13.77 -1.69 13.22
C VAL A 90 -12.92 -0.43 13.03
N LEU A 91 -12.56 0.26 14.12
CA LEU A 91 -11.71 1.45 14.05
C LEU A 91 -10.34 1.12 13.46
N TRP A 92 -9.79 -0.05 13.78
CA TRP A 92 -8.55 -0.56 13.22
C TRP A 92 -8.66 -0.77 11.70
N MET A 93 -9.72 -1.41 11.21
CA MET A 93 -9.94 -1.61 9.77
C MET A 93 -10.11 -0.29 9.01
N ILE A 94 -10.84 0.68 9.58
CA ILE A 94 -11.01 2.01 8.98
C ILE A 94 -9.67 2.73 8.92
N GLY A 95 -8.88 2.69 9.99
CA GLY A 95 -7.55 3.28 10.02
C GLY A 95 -6.59 2.63 9.02
N LEU A 96 -6.65 1.30 8.87
CA LEU A 96 -5.91 0.59 7.82
C LEU A 96 -6.31 1.09 6.44
N PHE A 97 -7.60 1.18 6.14
CA PHE A 97 -8.11 1.70 4.87
C PHE A 97 -7.64 3.14 4.59
N ALA A 98 -7.72 4.01 5.61
CA ALA A 98 -7.23 5.38 5.54
C ALA A 98 -5.72 5.41 5.24
N SER A 99 -4.93 4.57 5.89
CA SER A 99 -3.48 4.52 5.70
C SER A 99 -3.08 4.14 4.27
N LEU A 100 -3.82 3.22 3.63
CA LEU A 100 -3.57 2.84 2.25
C LEU A 100 -3.96 3.97 1.28
N ARG A 101 -5.02 4.73 1.62
CA ARG A 101 -5.52 5.80 0.76
C ARG A 101 -4.64 7.06 0.77
N ILE A 102 -4.00 7.40 1.89
CA ILE A 102 -3.19 8.62 2.01
C ILE A 102 -1.77 8.47 1.44
N HIS A 103 -1.35 7.25 1.08
CA HIS A 103 -0.02 6.98 0.52
C HIS A 103 -0.08 6.49 -0.93
N PRO A 104 -0.73 7.22 -1.87
CA PRO A 104 -0.82 6.77 -3.26
C PRO A 104 0.55 6.69 -3.92
N HIS A 105 0.61 6.01 -5.06
CA HIS A 105 1.73 6.16 -5.99
C HIS A 105 1.74 7.58 -6.53
N VAL A 106 2.93 8.17 -6.68
CA VAL A 106 3.06 9.53 -7.20
C VAL A 106 4.04 9.53 -8.36
N ALA A 107 3.57 9.89 -9.56
CA ALA A 107 4.43 10.18 -10.69
C ALA A 107 4.68 11.69 -10.70
N GLY A 108 5.88 12.11 -10.29
CA GLY A 108 6.26 13.52 -10.22
C GLY A 108 7.51 13.83 -11.04
N PRO A 109 7.98 15.08 -11.06
CA PRO A 109 9.15 15.49 -11.84
C PRO A 109 10.45 14.74 -11.48
N ALA A 110 10.61 14.37 -10.20
CA ALA A 110 11.78 13.65 -9.71
C ALA A 110 11.82 12.18 -10.13
N GLY A 111 10.65 11.53 -10.26
CA GLY A 111 10.56 10.09 -10.52
C GLY A 111 9.17 9.52 -10.21
N LEU A 112 9.07 8.20 -10.32
CA LEU A 112 7.92 7.42 -9.87
C LEU A 112 8.13 7.00 -8.42
N ARG A 113 7.32 7.56 -7.52
CA ARG A 113 7.29 7.18 -6.11
C ARG A 113 6.27 6.06 -5.89
N VAL A 114 6.76 4.85 -5.66
CA VAL A 114 5.98 3.64 -5.40
C VAL A 114 5.80 3.48 -3.88
N ARG A 115 4.56 3.33 -3.43
CA ARG A 115 4.18 3.32 -2.02
C ARG A 115 3.16 2.21 -1.75
N ASN A 116 3.24 1.61 -0.58
CA ASN A 116 2.22 0.66 -0.14
C ASN A 116 2.05 0.74 1.38
N GLY A 117 1.07 1.55 1.79
CA GLY A 117 0.81 1.91 3.17
C GLY A 117 2.05 2.50 3.83
N PHE A 118 2.29 2.16 5.10
CA PHE A 118 3.52 2.53 5.82
C PHE A 118 4.71 1.60 5.53
N SER A 119 4.48 0.50 4.83
CA SER A 119 5.48 -0.54 4.69
C SER A 119 6.49 -0.22 3.61
N VAL A 120 6.08 0.44 2.52
CA VAL A 120 6.91 0.65 1.34
C VAL A 120 6.86 2.11 0.92
N ASP A 121 8.04 2.70 0.72
CA ASP A 121 8.21 3.98 0.08
C ASP A 121 9.51 3.98 -0.73
N LEU A 122 9.38 3.87 -2.06
CA LEU A 122 10.47 3.78 -3.01
C LEU A 122 10.35 4.90 -4.03
N LEU A 123 11.44 5.63 -4.27
CA LEU A 123 11.55 6.54 -5.41
C LEU A 123 12.37 5.88 -6.52
N VAL A 124 11.77 5.72 -7.69
CA VAL A 124 12.45 5.30 -8.92
C VAL A 124 12.68 6.54 -9.80
N PRO A 125 13.92 7.04 -9.93
CA PRO A 125 14.20 8.19 -10.78
C PRO A 125 13.92 7.86 -12.25
N TRP A 126 13.37 8.80 -13.02
CA TRP A 126 13.09 8.58 -14.44
C TRP A 126 14.35 8.23 -15.27
N SER A 127 15.53 8.69 -14.84
CA SER A 127 16.82 8.32 -15.46
C SER A 127 17.14 6.83 -15.34
N ALA A 128 16.65 6.17 -14.29
CA ALA A 128 16.83 4.73 -14.10
C ALA A 128 15.78 3.91 -14.86
N VAL A 129 14.72 4.52 -15.39
CA VAL A 129 13.62 3.81 -16.04
C VAL A 129 13.93 3.61 -17.52
N ALA A 130 13.93 2.36 -17.96
CA ALA A 130 14.06 1.97 -19.36
C ALA A 130 12.69 2.01 -20.05
N ARG A 131 11.68 1.40 -19.41
CA ARG A 131 10.34 1.23 -19.99
C ARG A 131 9.30 1.13 -18.88
N VAL A 132 8.09 1.63 -19.16
CA VAL A 132 6.91 1.46 -18.31
C VAL A 132 5.77 0.91 -19.15
N GLU A 133 5.17 -0.17 -18.67
CA GLU A 133 4.15 -0.93 -19.40
C GLU A 133 2.95 -1.27 -18.55
N HIS A 134 1.78 -1.25 -19.18
CA HIS A 134 0.56 -1.80 -18.60
C HIS A 134 0.55 -3.30 -18.82
N ARG A 135 0.64 -4.08 -17.74
CA ARG A 135 0.58 -5.55 -17.79
C ARG A 135 0.02 -6.13 -16.50
N TYR A 136 -1.12 -6.79 -16.60
CA TYR A 136 -1.70 -7.53 -15.48
C TYR A 136 -0.96 -8.84 -15.25
N ARG A 137 -0.64 -9.12 -13.99
CA ARG A 137 -0.05 -10.39 -13.56
C ARG A 137 -0.61 -10.81 -12.21
N SER A 138 -0.90 -12.10 -12.08
CA SER A 138 -1.21 -12.72 -10.80
C SER A 138 0.08 -13.08 -10.07
N LEU A 139 0.07 -12.91 -8.75
CA LEU A 139 1.14 -13.30 -7.85
C LEU A 139 0.75 -14.56 -7.09
N PRO A 140 1.72 -15.44 -6.75
CA PRO A 140 1.45 -16.68 -6.02
C PRO A 140 1.03 -16.44 -4.56
N SER A 141 1.23 -15.22 -4.03
CA SER A 141 0.90 -14.85 -2.66
C SER A 141 0.22 -13.49 -2.59
N SER A 142 -0.61 -13.28 -1.56
CA SER A 142 -1.22 -11.98 -1.24
C SER A 142 -0.28 -11.01 -0.51
N ARG A 143 1.00 -11.34 -0.37
CA ARG A 143 1.97 -10.45 0.26
C ARG A 143 2.13 -9.17 -0.57
N ALA A 144 2.08 -8.04 0.12
CA ALA A 144 2.28 -6.71 -0.44
C ALA A 144 3.63 -6.51 -1.15
N VAL A 145 4.68 -7.20 -0.68
CA VAL A 145 6.04 -7.13 -1.24
C VAL A 145 6.57 -8.54 -1.43
N GLN A 146 6.98 -8.85 -2.65
CA GLN A 146 7.57 -10.13 -3.02
C GLN A 146 8.78 -9.88 -3.92
N VAL A 147 9.86 -10.59 -3.68
CA VAL A 147 11.04 -10.56 -4.54
C VAL A 147 11.10 -11.89 -5.27
N GLU A 148 11.17 -11.83 -6.59
CA GLU A 148 11.21 -12.97 -7.49
C GLU A 148 12.53 -12.95 -8.27
N GLN A 149 13.20 -14.09 -8.35
CA GLN A 149 14.37 -14.25 -9.20
C GLN A 149 13.93 -14.83 -10.54
N ALA A 150 14.11 -14.07 -11.62
CA ALA A 150 13.90 -14.56 -12.98
C ALA A 150 15.22 -14.62 -13.75
N ASP A 151 15.22 -15.29 -14.89
CA ASP A 151 16.39 -15.43 -15.77
C ASP A 151 16.91 -14.06 -16.26
N THR A 152 16.01 -13.08 -16.38
CA THR A 152 16.31 -11.69 -16.79
C THR A 152 16.76 -10.79 -15.63
N GLY A 153 16.81 -11.31 -14.40
CA GLY A 153 17.21 -10.60 -13.19
C GLY A 153 16.16 -10.61 -12.07
N THR A 154 16.47 -9.90 -10.99
CA THR A 154 15.59 -9.78 -9.82
C THR A 154 14.41 -8.84 -10.09
N ILE A 155 13.20 -9.31 -9.80
CA ILE A 155 11.94 -8.58 -9.93
C ILE A 155 11.39 -8.27 -8.54
N LEU A 156 11.02 -7.01 -8.32
CA LEU A 156 10.31 -6.56 -7.12
C LEU A 156 8.83 -6.40 -7.42
N ASN A 157 8.01 -7.26 -6.86
CA ASN A 157 6.56 -7.21 -6.96
C ASN A 157 5.97 -6.46 -5.75
N ILE A 158 5.31 -5.33 -6.01
CA ILE A 158 4.53 -4.53 -5.06
C ILE A 158 3.06 -4.68 -5.41
N GLY A 159 2.49 -5.81 -4.98
CA GLY A 159 1.13 -6.20 -5.36
C GLY A 159 0.05 -5.70 -4.42
N ALA A 160 -1.17 -5.63 -4.93
CA ALA A 160 -2.39 -5.50 -4.13
C ALA A 160 -3.36 -6.62 -4.53
N GLY A 161 -3.93 -7.33 -3.56
CA GLY A 161 -4.85 -8.44 -3.84
C GLY A 161 -4.25 -9.57 -4.69
N SER A 162 -2.98 -9.93 -4.44
CA SER A 162 -2.22 -10.94 -5.20
C SER A 162 -2.04 -10.62 -6.69
N GLN A 163 -1.98 -9.35 -7.07
CA GLN A 163 -1.76 -8.96 -8.47
C GLN A 163 -0.95 -7.67 -8.62
N THR A 164 -0.36 -7.49 -9.79
CA THR A 164 0.25 -6.24 -10.29
C THR A 164 -0.40 -5.85 -11.62
N SER A 165 -0.33 -4.58 -11.98
CA SER A 165 -0.91 -4.05 -13.22
C SER A 165 0.06 -3.20 -14.05
N VAL A 166 1.21 -2.81 -13.49
CA VAL A 166 2.23 -2.02 -14.19
C VAL A 166 3.60 -2.65 -13.99
N ASP A 167 4.33 -2.83 -15.08
CA ASP A 167 5.71 -3.30 -15.10
C ASP A 167 6.64 -2.09 -15.39
N VAL A 168 7.62 -1.83 -14.51
CA VAL A 168 8.64 -0.78 -14.65
C VAL A 168 9.99 -1.45 -14.82
N VAL A 169 10.53 -1.44 -16.04
CA VAL A 169 11.84 -2.00 -16.35
C VAL A 169 12.91 -0.93 -16.13
N LEU A 170 13.97 -1.30 -15.42
CA LEU A 170 15.08 -0.41 -15.10
C LEU A 170 16.22 -0.57 -16.12
N ARG A 171 16.94 0.52 -16.40
CA ARG A 171 18.12 0.55 -17.29
C ARG A 171 19.31 -0.14 -16.62
N GLU A 172 19.49 0.16 -15.35
CA GLU A 172 20.53 -0.39 -14.49
C GLU A 172 19.89 -0.94 -13.21
N PRO A 173 20.47 -1.99 -12.61
CA PRO A 173 19.94 -2.55 -11.38
C PRO A 173 19.94 -1.53 -10.23
N LEU A 174 18.82 -1.40 -9.52
CA LEU A 174 18.66 -0.49 -8.39
C LEU A 174 18.45 -1.26 -7.09
N SER A 175 19.26 -0.97 -6.07
CA SER A 175 19.01 -1.45 -4.70
C SER A 175 17.98 -0.57 -4.02
N VAL A 176 16.88 -1.18 -3.57
CA VAL A 176 15.78 -0.46 -2.93
C VAL A 176 15.70 -0.77 -1.44
N ARG A 177 15.26 0.19 -0.62
CA ARG A 177 15.03 -0.08 0.81
C ARG A 177 13.65 -0.69 1.01
N LEU A 178 13.61 -1.91 1.57
CA LEU A 178 12.37 -2.60 1.94
C LEU A 178 12.24 -2.66 3.47
N PRO A 179 11.02 -2.87 3.99
CA PRO A 179 10.79 -2.96 5.44
C PRO A 179 11.51 -4.13 6.14
N LYS A 180 12.09 -5.08 5.40
CA LYS A 180 12.90 -6.20 5.92
C LYS A 180 14.42 -6.03 5.70
N GLY A 181 14.85 -4.89 5.16
CA GLY A 181 16.24 -4.63 4.77
C GLY A 181 16.35 -4.15 3.32
N PRO A 182 17.53 -3.73 2.86
CA PRO A 182 17.74 -3.43 1.45
C PRO A 182 17.46 -4.68 0.60
N SER A 183 16.81 -4.49 -0.55
CA SER A 183 16.74 -5.52 -1.58
C SER A 183 18.13 -5.73 -2.20
N GLY A 184 18.34 -6.91 -2.79
CA GLY A 184 19.36 -7.04 -3.83
C GLY A 184 19.09 -6.08 -5.01
N PRO A 185 20.03 -5.93 -5.95
CA PRO A 185 19.85 -5.13 -7.16
C PRO A 185 18.63 -5.62 -7.94
N VAL A 186 17.63 -4.75 -8.13
CA VAL A 186 16.38 -5.05 -8.84
C VAL A 186 16.47 -4.53 -10.25
N HIS A 187 16.02 -5.32 -11.23
CA HIS A 187 15.97 -4.95 -12.65
C HIS A 187 14.56 -4.53 -13.11
N GLU A 188 13.53 -5.01 -12.41
CA GLU A 188 12.14 -4.72 -12.73
C GLU A 188 11.34 -4.48 -11.46
N VAL A 189 10.57 -3.40 -11.42
CA VAL A 189 9.62 -3.11 -10.35
C VAL A 189 8.21 -3.25 -10.91
N ARG A 190 7.47 -4.25 -10.43
CA ARG A 190 6.06 -4.45 -10.78
C ARG A 190 5.20 -3.89 -9.66
N LEU A 191 4.18 -3.12 -10.00
CA LEU A 191 3.28 -2.53 -9.00
C LEU A 191 1.82 -2.65 -9.43
N TYR A 192 0.91 -2.57 -8.46
CA TYR A 192 -0.51 -2.45 -8.74
C TYR A 192 -0.94 -0.98 -8.71
N ALA A 193 -1.66 -0.55 -9.74
CA ALA A 193 -2.38 0.70 -9.79
C ALA A 193 -3.81 0.47 -10.29
N ASP A 194 -4.77 1.22 -9.75
CA ASP A 194 -6.19 1.16 -10.12
C ASP A 194 -6.41 1.66 -11.57
N GLU A 195 -5.61 2.63 -12.01
CA GLU A 195 -5.63 3.23 -13.34
C GLU A 195 -4.28 3.04 -14.05
N PRO A 196 -3.91 1.80 -14.43
CA PRO A 196 -2.57 1.50 -14.94
C PRO A 196 -2.27 2.20 -16.26
N ALA A 197 -3.26 2.35 -17.14
CA ALA A 197 -3.10 3.05 -18.42
C ALA A 197 -2.76 4.55 -18.21
N ALA A 198 -3.45 5.21 -17.27
CA ALA A 198 -3.20 6.61 -16.95
C ALA A 198 -1.81 6.80 -16.31
N LEU A 199 -1.41 5.89 -15.43
CA LEU A 199 -0.06 5.90 -14.84
C LEU A 199 1.02 5.74 -15.92
N VAL A 200 0.87 4.77 -16.82
CA VAL A 200 1.81 4.52 -17.91
C VAL A 200 1.90 5.73 -18.85
N ALA A 201 0.76 6.34 -19.22
CA ALA A 201 0.73 7.53 -20.05
C ALA A 201 1.51 8.68 -19.40
N ARG A 202 1.23 8.98 -18.13
CA ARG A 202 1.92 10.03 -17.37
C ARG A 202 3.42 9.74 -17.22
N ALA A 203 3.81 8.49 -16.99
CA ALA A 203 5.21 8.08 -16.92
C ALA A 203 5.93 8.30 -18.25
N ARG A 204 5.28 7.99 -19.39
CA ARG A 204 5.85 8.21 -20.73
C ARG A 204 6.06 9.67 -21.06
N GLU A 205 5.16 10.56 -20.62
CA GLU A 205 5.36 12.01 -20.77
C GLU A 205 6.65 12.48 -20.08
N HIS A 206 6.91 12.02 -18.86
CA HIS A 206 8.13 12.34 -18.13
C HIS A 206 9.40 11.76 -18.78
N LEU A 207 9.30 10.57 -19.38
CA LEU A 207 10.41 9.95 -20.11
C LEU A 207 10.71 10.70 -21.42
N ALA A 208 9.67 11.12 -22.16
CA ALA A 208 9.82 11.87 -23.40
C ALA A 208 10.45 13.25 -23.16
N VAL A 209 10.03 13.96 -22.10
CA VAL A 209 10.59 15.27 -21.71
C VAL A 209 12.08 15.20 -21.33
N ARG A 210 12.61 14.02 -20.97
CA ARG A 210 14.05 13.82 -20.69
C ARG A 210 14.86 13.29 -21.87
N LEU A 211 14.23 12.96 -23.00
CA LEU A 211 14.91 12.59 -24.24
C LEU A 211 15.15 13.73 -25.26
N PRO A 212 15.04 15.05 -24.98
CA PRO A 212 15.44 16.06 -25.95
C PRO A 212 16.97 16.08 -26.06
N GLY A 213 17.51 15.26 -26.96
CA GLY A 213 18.95 15.15 -27.22
C GLY A 213 19.38 14.01 -28.14
N SER A 214 18.49 13.35 -28.88
CA SER A 214 18.88 12.33 -29.88
C SER A 214 18.31 12.60 -31.28
N GLU A 215 18.20 13.86 -31.67
CA GLU A 215 18.14 14.26 -33.08
C GLU A 215 19.22 15.31 -33.32
N GLY A 216 20.20 14.95 -34.16
CA GLY A 216 21.39 15.74 -34.50
C GLY A 216 22.58 14.84 -34.75
#